data_AF-A0A0Q8BTC3-F1
#
_entry.id   AF-A0A0Q8BTC3-F1
#
_cell.length_a   1.000
_cell.length_b   1.000
_cell.length_c   1.000
_cell.angle_alpha   90.00
_cell.angle_beta   90.00
_cell.angle_gamma   90.00
#
_symmetry.space_group_name_H-M   'P 1'
#
loop_
_entity.id
_entity.type
_entity.pdbx_description
1 polymer ?
#
loop_
_entity_poly.entity_id
_entity_poly.type
_entity_poly.pdbx_seq_one_letter_code
_entity_poly.pdbx_strand_id
1 'polypeptide(L)'
;MGMHEITALLRDNIASAALAIVAVVFACMLVLTINGVRLRNPFRRKVSSTELRFRNVFGMMGEERRQALIDSYCKKYKCNREQAMRHALEERDRDARSWR
;
A
#
# COMPACT_ATOMS: atom_id res chain seq x y z
N MET A 1 -26.05 -51.54 -5.09
CA MET A 1 -25.47 -50.23 -5.43
C MET A 1 -24.47 -49.90 -4.33
N GLY A 2 -23.18 -50.06 -4.63
CA GLY A 2 -22.14 -50.13 -3.61
C GLY A 2 -21.73 -48.73 -3.13
N MET A 3 -21.39 -48.57 -1.85
CA MET A 3 -20.84 -47.32 -1.30
C MET A 3 -19.66 -46.76 -2.13
N HIS A 4 -18.93 -47.61 -2.84
CA HIS A 4 -17.83 -47.22 -3.72
C HIS A 4 -18.27 -46.46 -5.00
N GLU A 5 -19.48 -46.66 -5.51
CA GLU A 5 -20.00 -45.89 -6.67
C GLU A 5 -20.44 -44.49 -6.24
N ILE A 6 -21.00 -44.37 -5.03
CA ILE A 6 -21.48 -43.10 -4.47
C ILE A 6 -20.30 -42.16 -4.17
N THR A 7 -19.18 -42.68 -3.67
CA THR A 7 -17.98 -41.88 -3.38
C THR A 7 -17.26 -41.40 -4.64
N ALA A 8 -17.27 -42.19 -5.72
CA ALA A 8 -16.71 -41.79 -7.01
C ALA A 8 -17.51 -40.64 -7.64
N LEU A 9 -18.84 -40.77 -7.69
CA LEU A 9 -19.73 -39.72 -8.22
C LEU A 9 -19.65 -38.41 -7.42
N LEU A 10 -19.52 -38.51 -6.09
CA LEU A 10 -19.37 -37.33 -5.23
C LEU A 10 -18.04 -36.61 -5.48
N ARG A 11 -16.94 -37.36 -5.69
CA ARG A 11 -15.61 -36.81 -5.94
C ARG A 11 -15.54 -36.08 -7.27
N ASP A 12 -16.13 -36.63 -8.31
CA ASP A 12 -16.10 -36.04 -9.66
C ASP A 12 -16.91 -34.74 -9.73
N ASN A 13 -18.04 -34.67 -9.01
CA ASN A 13 -18.83 -33.45 -8.89
C ASN A 13 -18.13 -32.35 -8.07
N ILE A 14 -17.40 -32.70 -7.03
CA ILE A 14 -16.63 -31.73 -6.24
C ILE A 14 -15.45 -31.20 -7.05
N ALA A 15 -14.76 -32.08 -7.79
CA ALA A 15 -13.66 -31.68 -8.66
C ALA A 15 -14.13 -30.76 -9.81
N SER A 16 -15.28 -31.07 -10.42
CA SER A 16 -15.86 -30.23 -11.48
C SER A 16 -16.32 -28.87 -10.94
N ALA A 17 -16.94 -28.83 -9.75
CA ALA A 17 -17.31 -27.59 -9.09
C ALA A 17 -16.10 -26.73 -8.72
N ALA A 18 -15.03 -27.34 -8.18
CA ALA A 18 -13.80 -26.63 -7.85
C ALA A 18 -13.14 -26.01 -9.10
N LEU A 19 -13.07 -26.75 -10.21
CA LEU A 19 -12.55 -26.24 -11.48
C LEU A 19 -13.39 -25.09 -12.03
N ALA A 20 -14.72 -25.18 -11.94
CA ALA A 20 -15.61 -24.10 -12.37
C ALA A 20 -15.39 -22.82 -11.56
N ILE A 21 -15.22 -22.93 -10.23
CA ILE A 21 -14.93 -21.78 -9.36
C ILE A 21 -13.60 -21.13 -9.76
N VAL A 22 -12.54 -21.92 -9.96
CA VAL A 22 -11.22 -21.41 -10.36
C VAL A 22 -11.30 -20.70 -11.71
N ALA A 23 -12.03 -21.26 -12.68
CA ALA A 23 -12.21 -20.66 -13.99
C ALA A 23 -12.94 -19.30 -13.92
N VAL A 24 -13.99 -19.20 -13.10
CA VAL A 24 -14.72 -17.94 -12.90
C VAL A 24 -13.85 -16.88 -12.24
N VAL A 25 -13.09 -17.25 -11.19
CA VAL A 25 -12.15 -16.33 -10.53
C VAL A 25 -11.09 -15.84 -11.51
N PHE A 26 -10.53 -16.73 -12.31
CA PHE A 26 -9.53 -16.38 -13.32
C PHE A 26 -10.10 -15.43 -14.38
N ALA A 27 -11.30 -15.72 -14.91
CA ALA A 27 -11.98 -14.85 -15.86
C ALA A 27 -12.25 -13.45 -15.28
N CYS A 28 -12.74 -13.37 -14.04
CA CYS A 28 -12.94 -12.10 -13.34
C CYS A 28 -11.63 -11.31 -13.19
N MET A 29 -10.53 -11.96 -12.78
CA MET A 29 -9.22 -11.32 -12.65
C MET A 29 -8.69 -10.80 -14.00
N LEU A 30 -8.89 -11.57 -15.06
CA LEU A 30 -8.48 -11.20 -16.42
C LEU A 30 -9.27 -9.99 -16.94
N VAL A 31 -10.59 -9.97 -16.72
CA VAL A 31 -11.47 -8.83 -17.04
C VAL A 31 -11.07 -7.57 -16.27
N LEU A 32 -10.76 -7.68 -14.98
CA LEU A 32 -10.29 -6.54 -14.18
C LEU A 32 -8.94 -5.99 -14.67
N THR A 33 -8.05 -6.88 -15.10
CA THR A 33 -6.73 -6.52 -15.63
C THR A 33 -6.84 -5.82 -16.99
N ILE A 34 -7.66 -6.36 -17.91
CA ILE A 34 -7.87 -5.78 -19.25
C ILE A 34 -8.58 -4.43 -19.17
N ASN A 35 -9.59 -4.29 -18.30
CA ASN A 35 -10.30 -3.02 -18.14
C ASN A 35 -9.48 -1.95 -17.41
N GLY A 36 -8.21 -2.22 -17.08
CA GLY A 36 -7.33 -1.25 -16.43
C GLY A 36 -7.88 -0.76 -15.09
N VAL A 37 -8.78 -1.54 -14.47
CA VAL A 37 -9.32 -1.24 -13.14
C VAL A 37 -8.14 -1.39 -12.19
N ARG A 38 -7.45 -0.27 -11.94
CA ARG A 38 -6.50 -0.18 -10.84
C ARG A 38 -7.30 -0.48 -9.59
N LEU A 39 -7.25 -1.74 -9.16
CA LEU A 39 -7.57 -2.13 -7.80
C LEU A 39 -6.73 -1.20 -6.92
N ARG A 40 -7.40 -0.15 -6.43
CA ARG A 40 -6.81 0.83 -5.54
C ARG A 40 -6.45 0.03 -4.31
N ASN A 41 -5.17 -0.35 -4.23
CA ASN A 41 -4.65 -1.21 -3.18
C ASN A 41 -5.17 -0.68 -1.84
N PRO A 42 -6.06 -1.39 -1.13
CA PRO A 42 -6.60 -0.91 0.14
C PRO A 42 -5.48 -0.74 1.19
N PHE A 43 -4.32 -1.37 0.95
CA PHE A 43 -3.11 -1.22 1.74
C PHE A 43 -2.19 -0.05 1.33
N ARG A 44 -2.53 0.73 0.29
CA ARG A 44 -1.89 2.04 0.13
C ARG A 44 -2.46 2.93 1.24
N ARG A 45 -1.77 2.97 2.39
CA ARG A 45 -1.89 4.06 3.37
C ARG A 45 -2.01 5.35 2.58
N LYS A 46 -3.07 6.12 2.81
CA LYS A 46 -3.19 7.48 2.26
C LYS A 46 -1.98 8.26 2.77
N VAL A 47 -0.92 8.29 1.96
CA VAL A 47 0.25 9.11 2.21
C VAL A 47 -0.27 10.55 2.26
N SER A 48 -0.07 11.23 3.39
CA SER A 48 -0.54 12.60 3.50
C SER A 48 0.19 13.49 2.50
N SER A 49 -0.42 14.60 2.07
CA SER A 49 0.23 15.57 1.19
C SER A 49 1.54 16.09 1.84
N THR A 50 1.54 16.27 3.16
CA THR A 50 2.72 16.62 3.96
C THR A 50 3.83 15.58 3.80
N GLU A 51 3.49 14.29 3.90
CA GLU A 51 4.46 13.20 3.77
C GLU A 51 5.03 13.09 2.35
N LEU A 52 4.19 13.26 1.31
CA LEU A 52 4.66 13.31 -0.07
C LEU A 52 5.65 14.47 -0.29
N ARG A 53 5.31 15.66 0.20
CA ARG A 53 6.18 16.85 0.06
C ARG A 53 7.49 16.67 0.83
N PHE A 54 7.42 16.14 2.05
CA PHE A 54 8.61 15.82 2.86
C PHE A 54 9.52 14.82 2.14
N ARG A 55 8.96 13.73 1.60
CA ARG A 55 9.73 12.73 0.84
C ARG A 55 10.37 13.30 -0.42
N ASN A 56 9.73 14.27 -1.07
CA ASN A 56 10.30 14.92 -2.25
C ASN A 56 11.46 15.85 -1.86
N VAL A 57 11.25 16.75 -0.89
CA VAL A 57 12.26 17.72 -0.44
C VAL A 57 13.49 17.05 0.16
N PHE A 58 13.28 16.00 0.96
CA PHE A 58 14.36 15.22 1.57
C PHE A 58 14.67 13.94 0.77
N GLY A 59 14.33 13.90 -0.52
CA GLY A 59 14.45 12.69 -1.36
C GLY A 59 15.89 12.21 -1.56
N MET A 60 16.87 13.11 -1.43
CA MET A 60 18.29 12.75 -1.45
C MET A 60 18.74 11.97 -0.20
N MET A 61 17.94 11.98 0.87
CA MET A 61 18.21 11.22 2.09
C MET A 61 17.57 9.83 2.02
N GLY A 62 18.33 8.82 2.45
CA GLY A 62 17.81 7.46 2.67
C GLY A 62 16.63 7.45 3.65
N GLU A 63 15.78 6.43 3.54
CA GLU A 63 14.56 6.31 4.35
C GLU A 63 14.85 6.32 5.86
N GLU A 64 15.89 5.61 6.31
CA GLU A 64 16.30 5.58 7.73
C GLU A 64 16.66 6.98 8.24
N ARG A 65 17.43 7.73 7.43
CA ARG A 65 17.85 9.09 7.81
C ARG A 65 16.66 10.05 7.84
N ARG A 66 15.69 9.87 6.94
CA ARG A 66 14.43 10.63 6.96
C ARG A 66 13.59 10.30 8.20
N GLN A 67 13.53 9.03 8.62
CA GLN A 67 12.83 8.65 9.85
C GLN A 67 13.51 9.22 11.09
N ALA A 68 14.85 9.14 11.18
CA ALA A 68 15.61 9.73 12.27
C ALA A 68 15.43 11.26 12.35
N LEU A 69 15.33 11.94 11.20
CA LEU A 69 15.02 13.37 11.15
C LEU A 69 13.63 13.66 11.75
N ILE A 70 12.61 12.91 11.34
CA ILE A 70 11.25 13.07 11.89
C ILE A 70 11.26 12.83 13.40
N ASP A 71 11.94 11.79 13.88
CA ASP A 71 12.01 11.48 15.30
C ASP A 71 12.72 12.58 16.10
N SER A 72 13.77 13.18 15.54
CA SER A 72 14.44 14.34 16.13
C SER A 72 13.48 15.53 16.30
N TYR A 73 12.70 15.84 15.26
CA TYR A 73 11.70 16.92 15.32
C TYR A 73 10.54 16.60 16.25
N CYS A 74 10.07 15.34 16.29
CA CYS A 74 9.08 14.89 17.27
C CYS A 74 9.57 15.12 18.70
N LYS A 75 10.84 14.78 18.99
CA LYS A 75 11.45 15.01 20.32
C LYS A 75 11.61 16.51 20.62
N LYS A 76 12.11 17.29 19.66
CA LYS A 76 12.37 18.73 19.81
C LYS A 76 11.10 19.54 20.05
N TYR A 77 10.03 19.23 19.33
CA TYR A 77 8.78 20.00 19.35
C TYR A 77 7.63 19.30 20.11
N LYS A 78 7.88 18.13 20.72
CA LYS A 78 6.86 17.29 21.40
C LYS A 78 5.58 17.15 20.57
N CYS A 79 5.74 16.87 19.28
CA CYS A 79 4.66 16.93 18.30
C CYS A 79 4.46 15.60 17.57
N ASN A 80 3.32 15.46 16.88
CA ASN A 80 3.03 14.27 16.09
C ASN A 80 3.89 14.21 14.82
N ARG A 81 4.03 13.00 14.26
CA ARG A 81 4.85 12.74 13.05
C ARG A 81 4.58 13.71 11.90
N GLU A 82 3.31 14.04 11.66
CA GLU A 82 2.94 14.98 10.59
C GLU A 82 3.34 16.43 10.89
N GLN A 83 3.23 16.85 12.15
CA GLN A 83 3.69 18.18 12.59
C GLN A 83 5.21 18.27 12.51
N ALA A 84 5.92 17.20 12.88
CA ALA A 84 7.38 17.12 12.73
C ALA A 84 7.82 17.26 11.26
N MET A 85 7.15 16.57 10.33
CA MET A 85 7.41 16.74 8.89
C MET A 85 7.14 18.18 8.42
N ARG A 86 6.09 18.83 8.96
CA ARG A 86 5.76 20.22 8.64
C ARG A 86 6.84 21.20 9.13
N HIS A 87 7.29 21.05 10.38
CA HIS A 87 8.37 21.87 10.93
C HIS A 87 9.69 21.69 10.15
N ALA A 88 10.02 20.46 9.75
CA ALA A 88 11.20 20.20 8.93
C ALA A 88 11.12 20.89 7.55
N LEU A 89 9.93 20.90 6.92
CA LEU A 89 9.70 21.61 5.67
C LEU A 89 9.77 23.14 5.86
N GLU A 90 9.19 23.68 6.92
CA GLU A 90 9.22 25.11 7.24
C GLU A 90 10.63 25.62 7.54
N GLU A 91 11.45 24.83 8.23
CA GLU A 91 12.86 25.12 8.48
C GLU A 91 13.65 25.13 7.17
N ARG A 92 13.44 24.12 6.31
CA ARG A 92 14.07 24.08 4.98
C ARG A 92 13.65 25.26 4.09
N ASP A 93 12.38 25.64 4.11
CA ASP A 93 11.86 26.77 3.34
C ASP A 93 12.41 28.11 3.88
N ARG A 94 12.63 28.23 5.20
CA ARG A 94 13.31 29.40 5.80
C ARG A 94 14.76 29.49 5.36
N ASP A 95 15.49 28.38 5.38
CA ASP A 95 16.86 28.33 4.88
C ASP A 95 16.89 28.70 3.39
N ALA A 96 16.01 28.15 2.57
CA ALA A 96 15.96 28.49 1.14
C ALA A 96 15.70 29.98 0.88
N ARG A 97 14.96 30.67 1.76
CA ARG A 97 14.72 32.12 1.67
C ARG A 97 15.88 32.96 2.18
N SER A 98 16.59 32.50 3.21
CA SER A 98 17.72 33.25 3.80
C SER A 98 18.92 33.38 2.87
N TRP A 99 19.02 32.52 1.86
CA TRP A 99 20.14 32.48 0.91
C TRP A 99 19.79 33.12 -0.45
N ARG A 100 18.62 33.75 -0.56
CA ARG A 100 18.22 34.58 -1.70
C ARG A 100 18.23 36.05 -1.30
#